data_AF-F0YFW3-F1
#
_entry.id   AF-F0YFW3-F1
#
_cell.length_a   1.000
_cell.length_b   1.000
_cell.length_c   1.000
_cell.angle_alpha   90.00
_cell.angle_beta   90.00
_cell.angle_gamma   90.00
#
_symmetry.space_group_name_H-M   'P 1'
#
loop_
_entity.id
_entity.type
_entity.pdbx_description
1 polymer ?
#
loop_
_entity_poly.entity_id
_entity_poly.type
_entity_poly.pdbx_seq_one_letter_code
_entity_poly.pdbx_strand_id
1 'polypeptide(L)'
;MSSARTGCVVLAGGRGALAGARQERVVGCARKPCGGQESPGFEGDMAAFVEANPAARYQCENRVKKCVECGKVCAVSIAACNGCGAPLTNVAESTTHNVFSGFCFGVAKGPFPFKLSLRYESEDCLVFDDPLCITPCHVCAIPTDRYVPTATSLFRAPAAGAAILRRLEDRAWAAVETQFLADEPWVAKIYGRQKPAPGALRTAAIAGFNVPPSQFQLHLQYMVPPLLPQQLQMYRAGNHYTKERFFPLAYVLDALDALAAKGEAFEDADGFDGPTLIERVAAATGVDYDAAWTAAYGAVQESQDALASWDPTDFRYVVGDASGAVDSTISESGVVADFKLTEGVERPHAGDLSLRDKMALANYDRDGVYSRFPKAAPLPTIVDP
;
A
#
# COMPACT_ATOMS: atom_id res chain seq x y z
N MET A 1 24.40 2.00 21.04
CA MET A 1 24.23 2.52 19.66
C MET A 1 23.68 1.49 18.66
N SER A 2 23.61 0.17 18.93
CA SER A 2 23.02 -0.78 17.97
C SER A 2 21.51 -0.58 17.74
N SER A 3 20.76 -0.08 18.74
CA SER A 3 19.32 0.17 18.59
C SER A 3 18.97 1.27 17.57
N ALA A 4 19.89 2.22 17.32
CA ALA A 4 19.62 3.33 16.41
C ALA A 4 19.45 2.87 14.96
N ARG A 5 20.06 1.73 14.57
CA ARG A 5 19.99 1.20 13.19
C ARG A 5 18.61 0.68 12.82
N THR A 6 17.84 0.18 13.80
CA THR A 6 16.46 -0.29 13.55
C THR A 6 15.45 0.84 13.46
N GLY A 7 15.89 2.09 13.60
CA GLY A 7 15.02 3.28 13.65
C GLY A 7 14.37 3.53 15.01
N CYS A 8 14.71 2.74 16.03
CA CYS A 8 14.26 2.94 17.40
C CYS A 8 15.32 3.66 18.24
N VAL A 9 14.93 4.78 18.84
CA VAL A 9 15.77 5.53 19.76
C VAL A 9 15.30 5.23 21.19
N VAL A 10 16.26 4.94 22.09
CA VAL A 10 15.97 4.82 23.53
C VAL A 10 15.95 6.22 24.12
N LEU A 11 14.81 6.61 24.70
CA LEU A 11 14.58 7.90 25.35
C LEU A 11 14.66 7.74 26.87
N ALA A 12 14.95 8.82 27.59
CA ALA A 12 15.01 8.82 29.06
C ALA A 12 13.67 8.42 29.74
N GLY A 13 12.55 8.45 28.99
CA GLY A 13 11.21 8.05 29.44
C GLY A 13 10.56 6.88 28.68
N GLY A 14 11.29 6.18 27.78
CA GLY A 14 10.70 5.09 26.98
C GLY A 14 11.43 4.82 25.67
N ARG A 15 10.75 4.21 24.70
CA ARG A 15 11.24 4.11 23.31
C ARG A 15 10.53 5.16 22.45
N GLY A 16 11.19 5.59 21.39
CA GLY A 16 10.62 6.46 20.36
C GLY A 16 11.03 6.02 18.96
N ALA A 17 10.29 6.51 17.97
CA ALA A 17 10.54 6.25 16.56
C ALA A 17 11.05 7.52 15.86
N LEU A 18 12.00 7.37 14.94
CA LEU A 18 12.40 8.45 14.04
C LEU A 18 11.21 8.84 13.14
N ALA A 19 11.03 10.13 12.88
CA ALA A 19 9.92 10.64 12.06
C ALA A 19 10.26 11.97 11.36
N GLY A 20 9.46 12.34 10.37
CA GLY A 20 9.68 13.52 9.54
C GLY A 20 10.90 13.34 8.64
N ALA A 21 10.85 12.32 7.79
CA ALA A 21 11.84 12.00 6.78
C ALA A 21 12.21 13.24 5.97
N ARG A 22 13.51 13.44 5.78
CA ARG A 22 14.10 14.50 4.97
C ARG A 22 14.12 14.02 3.52
N GLN A 23 13.29 14.61 2.68
CA GLN A 23 13.14 14.22 1.27
C GLN A 23 14.45 14.29 0.47
N GLU A 24 15.38 15.17 0.88
CA GLU A 24 16.71 15.28 0.28
C GLU A 24 17.69 14.18 0.71
N ARG A 25 17.37 13.42 1.76
CA ARG A 25 18.22 12.34 2.29
C ARG A 25 17.64 10.96 2.07
N VAL A 26 16.32 10.83 2.05
CA VAL A 26 15.66 9.58 1.67
C VAL A 26 15.61 9.51 0.15
N VAL A 27 16.55 8.75 -0.41
CA VAL A 27 16.75 8.66 -1.86
C VAL A 27 15.62 7.84 -2.49
N GLY A 28 14.86 8.45 -3.39
CA GLY A 28 13.98 7.72 -4.30
C GLY A 28 14.79 6.96 -5.35
N CYS A 29 14.27 5.83 -5.84
CA CYS A 29 14.90 5.09 -6.93
C CYS A 29 14.96 5.97 -8.19
N ALA A 30 16.18 6.27 -8.67
CA ALA A 30 16.41 7.17 -9.78
C ALA A 30 16.16 6.50 -11.13
N ARG A 31 16.22 5.17 -11.18
CA ARG A 31 15.84 4.40 -12.36
C ARG A 31 14.33 4.54 -12.58
N LYS A 32 13.98 5.19 -13.69
CA LYS A 32 12.61 5.48 -14.09
C LYS A 32 12.12 4.48 -15.15
N PRO A 33 10.80 4.31 -15.28
CA PRO A 33 10.17 3.32 -16.17
C PRO A 33 10.57 3.43 -17.63
N CYS A 34 10.37 2.32 -18.34
CA CYS A 34 10.21 2.26 -19.78
C CYS A 34 8.71 2.28 -20.14
N GLY A 35 8.08 3.45 -20.28
CA GLY A 35 6.69 3.50 -20.78
C GLY A 35 5.88 4.75 -20.43
N GLY A 36 4.56 4.60 -20.48
CA GLY A 36 3.59 5.68 -20.32
C GLY A 36 3.48 6.60 -21.54
N GLN A 37 2.50 7.50 -21.49
CA GLN A 37 2.33 8.61 -22.42
C GLN A 37 2.05 9.92 -21.68
N GLU A 38 2.37 11.04 -22.31
CA GLU A 38 2.21 12.38 -21.70
C GLU A 38 0.75 12.84 -21.63
N SER A 39 -0.05 12.44 -22.61
CA SER A 39 -1.46 12.80 -22.73
C SER A 39 -2.37 11.70 -22.20
N PRO A 40 -3.51 12.05 -21.58
CA PRO A 40 -4.49 11.08 -21.14
C PRO A 40 -5.20 10.41 -22.33
N GLY A 41 -5.72 9.21 -22.12
CA GLY A 41 -6.64 8.57 -23.08
C GLY A 41 -8.01 9.27 -23.15
N PHE A 42 -8.38 9.99 -22.09
CA PHE A 42 -9.58 10.80 -21.99
C PHE A 42 -9.29 12.12 -21.25
N GLU A 43 -9.39 13.25 -21.94
CA GLU A 43 -9.03 14.59 -21.45
C GLU A 43 -9.92 15.13 -20.31
N GLY A 44 -11.13 14.60 -20.15
CA GLY A 44 -12.07 15.03 -19.12
C GLY A 44 -11.76 14.48 -17.72
N ASP A 45 -12.56 14.90 -16.75
CA ASP A 45 -12.54 14.31 -15.42
C ASP A 45 -13.35 13.01 -15.34
N MET A 46 -13.29 12.34 -14.19
CA MET A 46 -14.03 11.09 -13.95
C MET A 46 -15.55 11.26 -14.10
N ALA A 47 -16.13 12.42 -13.77
CA ALA A 47 -17.56 12.64 -13.91
C ALA A 47 -17.96 12.72 -15.40
N ALA A 48 -17.21 13.47 -16.20
CA ALA A 48 -17.38 13.53 -17.65
C ALA A 48 -17.16 12.15 -18.31
N PHE A 49 -16.20 11.37 -17.82
CA PHE A 49 -15.99 10.00 -18.30
C PHE A 49 -17.19 9.09 -18.04
N VAL A 50 -17.76 9.14 -16.83
CA VAL A 50 -18.96 8.36 -16.46
C VAL A 50 -20.19 8.82 -17.24
N GLU A 51 -20.33 10.12 -17.51
CA GLU A 51 -21.41 10.64 -18.37
C GLU A 51 -21.30 10.08 -19.79
N ALA A 52 -20.09 10.05 -20.35
CA ALA A 52 -19.83 9.46 -21.67
C ALA A 52 -19.94 7.93 -21.69
N ASN A 53 -19.69 7.26 -20.55
CA ASN A 53 -19.65 5.81 -20.41
C ASN A 53 -20.50 5.33 -19.21
N PRO A 54 -21.84 5.48 -19.24
CA PRO A 54 -22.69 5.24 -18.08
C PRO A 54 -22.62 3.80 -17.56
N ALA A 55 -22.31 2.83 -18.42
CA ALA A 55 -22.12 1.42 -18.04
C ALA A 55 -20.90 1.19 -17.12
N ALA A 56 -19.91 2.09 -17.13
CA ALA A 56 -18.72 1.99 -16.28
C ALA A 56 -18.87 2.65 -14.91
N ARG A 57 -20.02 3.27 -14.60
CA ARG A 57 -20.24 3.99 -13.32
C ARG A 57 -19.82 3.16 -12.09
N TYR A 58 -20.25 1.90 -12.03
CA TYR A 58 -19.92 1.01 -10.92
C TYR A 58 -18.42 0.75 -10.77
N GLN A 59 -17.66 0.78 -11.87
CA GLN A 59 -16.22 0.57 -11.86
C GLN A 59 -15.46 1.85 -11.51
N CYS A 60 -16.07 3.02 -11.72
CA CYS A 60 -15.47 4.33 -11.48
C CYS A 60 -15.72 4.88 -10.06
N GLU A 61 -16.48 4.17 -9.23
CA GLU A 61 -16.89 4.63 -7.91
C GLU A 61 -16.49 3.65 -6.80
N ASN A 62 -15.88 4.17 -5.73
CA ASN A 62 -15.70 3.45 -4.47
C ASN A 62 -16.89 3.75 -3.56
N ARG A 63 -17.45 2.75 -2.89
CA ARG A 63 -18.46 2.96 -1.84
C ARG A 63 -17.77 3.29 -0.52
N VAL A 64 -18.20 4.38 0.13
CA VAL A 64 -17.55 4.88 1.34
C VAL A 64 -18.54 5.50 2.33
N LYS A 65 -18.10 5.68 3.58
CA LYS A 65 -18.73 6.54 4.59
C LYS A 65 -17.79 7.70 4.91
N LYS A 66 -18.30 8.93 4.92
CA LYS A 66 -17.49 10.11 5.28
C LYS A 66 -17.74 10.49 6.74
N CYS A 67 -16.73 10.39 7.58
CA CYS A 67 -16.84 10.73 9.00
C CYS A 67 -17.32 12.18 9.16
N VAL A 68 -18.39 12.39 9.95
CA VAL A 68 -18.97 13.72 10.18
C VAL A 68 -18.09 14.62 11.05
N GLU A 69 -17.25 14.03 11.90
CA GLU A 69 -16.37 14.77 12.82
C GLU A 69 -15.09 15.28 12.14
N CYS A 70 -14.41 14.41 11.39
CA CYS A 70 -13.09 14.72 10.80
C CYS A 70 -13.06 14.73 9.27
N GLY A 71 -14.17 14.44 8.60
CA GLY A 71 -14.26 14.39 7.14
C GLY A 71 -13.53 13.21 6.47
N LYS A 72 -12.89 12.33 7.24
CA LYS A 72 -12.15 11.18 6.71
C LYS A 72 -13.06 10.20 5.98
N VAL A 73 -12.63 9.78 4.80
CA VAL A 73 -13.29 8.75 4.00
C VAL A 73 -12.93 7.37 4.56
N CYS A 74 -13.96 6.59 4.87
CA CYS A 74 -13.88 5.29 5.53
C CYS A 74 -14.59 4.22 4.68
N ALA A 75 -14.16 2.97 4.80
CA ALA A 75 -14.86 1.85 4.15
C ALA A 75 -16.29 1.71 4.70
N VAL A 76 -17.24 1.25 3.89
CA VAL A 76 -18.65 1.10 4.32
C VAL A 76 -18.86 0.13 5.47
N SER A 77 -17.99 -0.88 5.58
CA SER A 77 -18.08 -1.94 6.59
C SER A 77 -17.53 -1.54 7.97
N ILE A 78 -16.76 -0.45 8.10
CA ILE A 78 -16.19 -0.10 9.40
C ILE A 78 -17.21 0.63 10.27
N ALA A 79 -17.33 0.20 11.53
CA ALA A 79 -18.28 0.75 12.50
C ALA A 79 -17.83 2.07 13.15
N ALA A 80 -16.52 2.36 13.12
CA ALA A 80 -15.93 3.57 13.67
C ALA A 80 -14.85 4.12 12.73
N CYS A 81 -14.68 5.44 12.73
CA CYS A 81 -13.69 6.13 11.91
C CYS A 81 -12.28 5.72 12.33
N ASN A 82 -11.50 5.15 11.40
CA ASN A 82 -10.10 4.80 11.64
C ASN A 82 -9.14 6.01 11.66
N GLY A 83 -9.68 7.23 11.83
CA GLY A 83 -8.93 8.46 12.04
C GLY A 83 -9.13 9.00 13.45
N CYS A 84 -10.39 9.23 13.85
CA CYS A 84 -10.74 9.84 15.13
C CYS A 84 -11.55 8.94 16.08
N GLY A 85 -11.92 7.72 15.68
CA GLY A 85 -12.71 6.79 16.48
C GLY A 85 -14.22 7.08 16.54
N ALA A 86 -14.70 8.17 15.92
CA ALA A 86 -16.13 8.51 15.93
C ALA A 86 -16.99 7.40 15.27
N PRO A 87 -18.19 7.12 15.78
CA PRO A 87 -19.06 6.08 15.22
C PRO A 87 -19.52 6.40 13.79
N LEU A 88 -19.60 5.36 12.96
CA LEU A 88 -20.00 5.43 11.54
C LEU A 88 -21.27 4.62 11.24
N THR A 89 -21.91 4.06 12.26
CA THR A 89 -23.11 3.21 12.11
C THR A 89 -24.28 3.95 11.46
N ASN A 90 -24.44 5.25 11.76
CA ASN A 90 -25.52 6.10 11.23
C ASN A 90 -25.05 7.07 10.12
N VAL A 91 -23.83 6.90 9.62
CA VAL A 91 -23.31 7.74 8.53
C VAL A 91 -23.78 7.16 7.20
N ALA A 92 -24.48 7.97 6.41
CA ALA A 92 -24.95 7.59 5.08
C ALA A 92 -23.78 7.20 4.16
N GLU A 93 -24.00 6.19 3.33
CA GLU A 93 -23.07 5.84 2.27
C GLU A 93 -22.99 6.95 1.22
N SER A 94 -21.81 7.13 0.67
CA SER A 94 -21.50 8.04 -0.43
C SER A 94 -20.47 7.38 -1.34
N THR A 95 -20.05 8.07 -2.39
CA THR A 95 -19.05 7.57 -3.33
C THR A 95 -17.84 8.49 -3.44
N THR A 96 -16.70 7.91 -3.77
CA THR A 96 -15.50 8.62 -4.23
C THR A 96 -15.03 8.01 -5.55
N HIS A 97 -14.16 8.70 -6.28
CA HIS A 97 -13.63 8.15 -7.52
C HIS A 97 -12.74 6.94 -7.25
N ASN A 98 -12.95 5.86 -8.00
CA ASN A 98 -12.00 4.76 -8.12
C ASN A 98 -10.83 5.20 -9.02
N VAL A 99 -9.75 5.63 -8.37
CA VAL A 99 -8.58 6.20 -9.04
C VAL A 99 -7.91 5.17 -9.95
N PHE A 100 -7.91 3.89 -9.54
CA PHE A 100 -7.25 2.81 -10.27
C PHE A 100 -8.00 2.44 -11.54
N SER A 101 -9.33 2.45 -11.53
CA SER A 101 -10.12 2.39 -12.77
C SER A 101 -9.85 3.61 -13.67
N GLY A 102 -9.67 4.79 -13.08
CA GLY A 102 -9.24 5.99 -13.80
C GLY A 102 -7.92 5.78 -14.57
N PHE A 103 -6.95 5.10 -13.95
CA PHE A 103 -5.70 4.71 -14.60
C PHE A 103 -5.92 3.73 -15.77
N CYS A 104 -6.75 2.71 -15.57
CA CYS A 104 -7.09 1.74 -16.63
C CYS A 104 -7.73 2.41 -17.86
N PHE A 105 -8.61 3.38 -17.63
CA PHE A 105 -9.32 4.09 -18.71
C PHE A 105 -8.55 5.30 -19.26
N GLY A 106 -7.42 5.66 -18.66
CA GLY A 106 -6.63 6.83 -19.07
C GLY A 106 -7.35 8.16 -18.85
N VAL A 107 -8.19 8.26 -17.81
CA VAL A 107 -8.89 9.50 -17.43
C VAL A 107 -7.89 10.54 -16.94
N ALA A 108 -8.02 11.80 -17.36
CA ALA A 108 -7.04 12.83 -17.06
C ALA A 108 -6.93 13.16 -15.57
N LYS A 109 -8.08 13.24 -14.86
CA LYS A 109 -8.14 13.72 -13.48
C LYS A 109 -9.44 13.37 -12.73
N GLY A 110 -9.38 13.51 -11.41
CA GLY A 110 -10.52 13.68 -10.52
C GLY A 110 -10.33 14.95 -9.70
N PRO A 111 -10.35 14.88 -8.35
CA PRO A 111 -9.91 16.00 -7.49
C PRO A 111 -8.44 16.39 -7.71
N PHE A 112 -7.64 15.50 -8.30
CA PHE A 112 -6.24 15.67 -8.67
C PHE A 112 -5.94 14.95 -9.99
N PRO A 113 -4.83 15.26 -10.70
CA PRO A 113 -4.43 14.56 -11.92
C PRO A 113 -4.21 13.06 -11.68
N PHE A 114 -4.74 12.20 -12.55
CA PHE A 114 -4.57 10.75 -12.45
C PHE A 114 -3.31 10.28 -13.17
N LYS A 115 -2.19 10.92 -12.84
CA LYS A 115 -0.87 10.54 -13.33
C LYS A 115 -0.27 9.44 -12.44
N LEU A 116 0.56 8.60 -13.05
CA LEU A 116 1.19 7.44 -12.45
C LEU A 116 2.68 7.66 -12.31
N SER A 117 3.25 7.37 -11.14
CA SER A 117 4.68 7.05 -11.02
C SER A 117 4.89 5.61 -11.52
N LEU A 118 4.81 5.45 -12.84
CA LEU A 118 4.79 4.15 -13.50
C LEU A 118 6.11 3.40 -13.26
N ARG A 119 6.05 2.08 -13.15
CA ARG A 119 7.22 1.19 -13.02
C ARG A 119 7.20 0.10 -14.09
N TYR A 120 6.03 -0.42 -14.40
CA TYR A 120 5.84 -1.39 -15.48
C TYR A 120 4.45 -1.23 -16.06
N GLU A 121 4.32 -1.52 -17.34
CA GLU A 121 3.05 -1.49 -18.05
C GLU A 121 3.04 -2.54 -19.16
N SER A 122 1.94 -3.28 -19.24
CA SER A 122 1.53 -4.08 -20.39
C SER A 122 0.03 -3.90 -20.62
N GLU A 123 -0.54 -4.55 -21.64
CA GLU A 123 -1.97 -4.48 -21.90
C GLU A 123 -2.83 -5.02 -20.73
N ASP A 124 -2.28 -5.89 -19.89
CA ASP A 124 -2.98 -6.64 -18.84
C ASP A 124 -2.53 -6.30 -17.41
N CYS A 125 -1.59 -5.37 -17.24
CA CYS A 125 -1.02 -5.05 -15.95
C CYS A 125 -0.40 -3.64 -15.91
N LEU A 126 -0.61 -2.94 -14.79
CA LEU A 126 0.16 -1.76 -14.41
C LEU A 126 0.86 -2.02 -13.07
N VAL A 127 2.12 -1.61 -12.97
CA VAL A 127 2.87 -1.50 -11.72
C VAL A 127 3.31 -0.05 -11.56
N PHE A 128 3.07 0.54 -10.40
CA PHE A 128 3.40 1.95 -10.12
C PHE A 128 3.75 2.13 -8.64
N ASP A 129 4.46 3.19 -8.29
CA ASP A 129 4.74 3.51 -6.88
C ASP A 129 3.44 3.85 -6.15
N ASP A 130 3.26 3.29 -4.96
CA ASP A 130 2.10 3.58 -4.14
C ASP A 130 2.11 5.06 -3.67
N PRO A 131 1.01 5.81 -3.79
CA PRO A 131 0.97 7.22 -3.35
C PRO A 131 1.14 7.39 -1.83
N LEU A 132 0.98 6.32 -1.05
CA LEU A 132 1.10 6.25 0.40
C LEU A 132 2.21 5.27 0.82
N CYS A 133 3.32 5.20 0.06
CA CYS A 133 4.54 4.44 0.37
C CYS A 133 4.88 4.40 1.88
N ILE A 134 5.03 3.20 2.44
CA ILE A 134 5.47 2.99 3.84
C ILE A 134 6.84 2.30 3.94
N THR A 135 7.37 1.82 2.82
CA THR A 135 8.74 1.38 2.63
C THR A 135 9.35 2.17 1.46
N PRO A 136 10.70 2.28 1.36
CA PRO A 136 11.38 2.89 0.22
C PRO A 136 11.06 2.27 -1.15
N CYS A 137 10.58 1.03 -1.16
CA CYS A 137 10.13 0.32 -2.34
C CYS A 137 8.76 -0.28 -2.06
N HIS A 138 7.72 0.51 -2.30
CA HIS A 138 6.31 0.14 -2.19
C HIS A 138 5.64 0.40 -3.54
N VAL A 139 5.30 -0.68 -4.24
CA VAL A 139 4.59 -0.61 -5.51
C VAL A 139 3.21 -1.23 -5.38
N CYS A 140 2.26 -0.69 -6.12
CA CYS A 140 0.98 -1.31 -6.39
C CYS A 140 1.02 -1.98 -7.77
N ALA A 141 0.52 -3.21 -7.87
CA ALA A 141 0.29 -3.88 -9.13
C ALA A 141 -1.20 -4.16 -9.33
N ILE A 142 -1.76 -3.73 -10.47
CA ILE A 142 -3.20 -3.89 -10.79
C ILE A 142 -3.39 -4.60 -12.12
N PRO A 143 -4.42 -5.45 -12.27
CA PRO A 143 -4.81 -5.94 -13.58
C PRO A 143 -5.53 -4.81 -14.34
N THR A 144 -5.31 -4.72 -15.65
CA THR A 144 -5.97 -3.73 -16.51
C THR A 144 -6.88 -4.35 -17.55
N ASP A 145 -6.82 -5.67 -17.72
CA ASP A 145 -7.66 -6.45 -18.62
C ASP A 145 -8.98 -6.88 -17.97
N ARG A 146 -9.08 -6.81 -16.64
CA ARG A 146 -10.25 -7.25 -15.88
C ARG A 146 -10.62 -6.25 -14.78
N TYR A 147 -11.92 -6.06 -14.56
CA TYR A 147 -12.45 -5.43 -13.36
C TYR A 147 -12.56 -6.46 -12.24
N VAL A 148 -11.80 -6.23 -11.18
CA VAL A 148 -11.81 -7.09 -9.98
C VAL A 148 -11.94 -6.17 -8.78
N PRO A 149 -13.14 -5.93 -8.23
CA PRO A 149 -13.33 -4.86 -7.25
C PRO A 149 -12.61 -5.10 -5.92
N THR A 150 -12.40 -6.36 -5.54
CA THR A 150 -11.80 -6.76 -4.27
C THR A 150 -11.11 -8.11 -4.39
N ALA A 151 -10.22 -8.45 -3.46
CA ALA A 151 -9.57 -9.75 -3.41
C ALA A 151 -10.59 -10.91 -3.24
N THR A 152 -11.75 -10.65 -2.62
CA THR A 152 -12.80 -11.66 -2.49
C THR A 152 -13.40 -12.06 -3.85
N SER A 153 -13.45 -11.15 -4.83
CA SER A 153 -13.93 -11.43 -6.18
C SER A 153 -13.15 -12.51 -6.91
N LEU A 154 -11.88 -12.72 -6.53
CA LEU A 154 -11.02 -13.76 -7.11
C LEU A 154 -11.58 -15.17 -6.90
N PHE A 155 -12.32 -15.37 -5.81
CA PHE A 155 -12.88 -16.66 -5.41
C PHE A 155 -14.09 -17.08 -6.26
N ARG A 156 -14.62 -16.19 -7.11
CA ARG A 156 -15.65 -16.52 -8.11
C ARG A 156 -15.11 -17.31 -9.30
N ALA A 157 -13.80 -17.22 -9.55
CA ALA A 157 -13.11 -17.96 -10.60
C ALA A 157 -11.68 -18.32 -10.16
N PRO A 158 -11.51 -19.29 -9.22
CA PRO A 158 -10.25 -19.45 -8.49
C PRO A 158 -9.01 -19.67 -9.35
N ALA A 159 -9.11 -20.48 -10.42
CA ALA A 159 -8.00 -20.69 -11.35
C ALA A 159 -7.57 -19.39 -12.06
N ALA A 160 -8.52 -18.61 -12.56
CA ALA A 160 -8.26 -17.32 -13.19
C ALA A 160 -7.72 -16.30 -12.18
N GLY A 161 -8.28 -16.29 -10.97
CA GLY A 161 -7.82 -15.45 -9.87
C GLY A 161 -6.37 -15.73 -9.50
N ALA A 162 -6.00 -17.00 -9.33
CA ALA A 162 -4.63 -17.39 -9.02
C ALA A 162 -3.65 -17.02 -10.15
N ALA A 163 -4.07 -17.14 -11.42
CA ALA A 163 -3.27 -16.71 -12.57
C ALA A 163 -3.03 -15.19 -12.59
N ILE A 164 -4.07 -14.39 -12.29
CA ILE A 164 -3.94 -12.94 -12.13
C ILE A 164 -2.93 -12.62 -11.02
N LEU A 165 -3.08 -13.23 -9.84
CA LEU A 165 -2.21 -12.90 -8.69
C LEU A 165 -0.74 -13.20 -8.93
N ARG A 166 -0.41 -14.37 -9.50
CA ARG A 166 0.97 -14.71 -9.86
C ARG A 166 1.55 -13.72 -10.87
N ARG A 167 0.76 -13.34 -11.88
CA ARG A 167 1.17 -12.32 -12.84
C ARG A 167 1.48 -10.99 -12.14
N LEU A 168 0.60 -10.51 -11.26
CA LEU A 168 0.81 -9.26 -10.53
C LEU A 168 2.08 -9.31 -9.67
N GLU A 169 2.30 -10.40 -8.94
CA GLU A 169 3.50 -10.59 -8.13
C GLU A 169 4.77 -10.59 -8.99
N ASP A 170 4.78 -11.35 -10.09
CA ASP A 170 5.93 -11.44 -10.98
C ASP A 170 6.26 -10.09 -11.62
N ARG A 171 5.25 -9.30 -12.03
CA ARG A 171 5.48 -7.95 -12.57
C ARG A 171 5.96 -6.97 -11.49
N ALA A 172 5.40 -7.03 -10.28
CA ALA A 172 5.87 -6.23 -9.16
C ALA A 172 7.33 -6.55 -8.84
N TRP A 173 7.68 -7.83 -8.71
CA TRP A 173 9.04 -8.27 -8.43
C TRP A 173 10.01 -7.89 -9.56
N ALA A 174 9.62 -8.07 -10.82
CA ALA A 174 10.47 -7.67 -11.94
C ALA A 174 10.80 -6.16 -11.89
N ALA A 175 9.84 -5.31 -11.53
CA ALA A 175 10.08 -3.87 -11.32
C ALA A 175 11.05 -3.62 -10.16
N VAL A 176 10.87 -4.30 -9.02
CA VAL A 176 11.77 -4.24 -7.86
C VAL A 176 13.21 -4.60 -8.28
N GLU A 177 13.38 -5.75 -8.91
CA GLU A 177 14.69 -6.30 -9.25
C GLU A 177 15.44 -5.43 -10.27
N THR A 178 14.76 -5.07 -11.36
CA THR A 178 15.41 -4.39 -12.50
C THR A 178 15.60 -2.88 -12.29
N GLN A 179 14.85 -2.27 -11.37
CA GLN A 179 14.90 -0.83 -11.12
C GLN A 179 15.48 -0.51 -9.76
N PHE A 180 14.90 -1.01 -8.67
CA PHE A 180 15.35 -0.67 -7.32
C PHE A 180 16.65 -1.40 -6.95
N LEU A 181 16.69 -2.73 -7.06
CA LEU A 181 17.87 -3.52 -6.67
C LEU A 181 19.06 -3.36 -7.63
N ALA A 182 18.80 -2.81 -8.81
CA ALA A 182 19.82 -2.45 -9.78
C ALA A 182 20.33 -1.00 -9.63
N ASP A 183 19.66 -0.16 -8.84
CA ASP A 183 20.12 1.18 -8.48
C ASP A 183 21.09 1.09 -7.29
N GLU A 184 22.40 1.01 -7.58
CA GLU A 184 23.44 0.83 -6.55
C GLU A 184 23.46 1.94 -5.48
N PRO A 185 23.36 3.25 -5.83
CA PRO A 185 23.19 4.31 -4.83
C PRO A 185 21.97 4.09 -3.92
N TRP A 186 20.82 3.71 -4.49
CA TRP A 186 19.62 3.44 -3.70
C TRP A 186 19.82 2.24 -2.77
N VAL A 187 20.35 1.13 -3.27
CA VAL A 187 20.64 -0.08 -2.47
C VAL A 187 21.60 0.25 -1.33
N ALA A 188 22.68 0.98 -1.61
CA ALA A 188 23.66 1.39 -0.61
C ALA A 188 23.04 2.31 0.45
N LYS A 189 22.07 3.14 0.08
CA LYS A 189 21.36 4.01 1.02
C LYS A 189 20.40 3.24 1.92
N ILE A 190 19.63 2.31 1.36
CA ILE A 190 18.56 1.60 2.10
C ILE A 190 19.09 0.43 2.93
N TYR A 191 20.07 -0.32 2.41
CA TYR A 191 20.62 -1.53 3.04
C TYR A 191 22.07 -1.37 3.52
N GLY A 192 22.65 -0.17 3.37
CA GLY A 192 24.03 0.09 3.75
C GLY A 192 25.03 -0.72 2.93
N ARG A 193 26.00 -1.34 3.60
CA ARG A 193 27.07 -2.11 2.93
C ARG A 193 26.70 -3.56 2.62
N GLN A 194 25.60 -4.07 3.16
CA GLN A 194 25.18 -5.45 2.96
C GLN A 194 23.99 -5.48 2.02
N LYS A 195 24.27 -5.61 0.72
CA LYS A 195 23.24 -5.87 -0.29
C LYS A 195 22.62 -7.24 0.01
N PRO A 196 21.33 -7.33 0.32
CA PRO A 196 20.68 -8.62 0.51
C PRO A 196 20.61 -9.38 -0.81
N ALA A 197 20.63 -10.71 -0.75
CA ALA A 197 20.38 -11.53 -1.94
C ALA A 197 18.95 -11.26 -2.47
N PRO A 198 18.75 -11.06 -3.78
CA PRO A 198 17.42 -10.75 -4.33
C PRO A 198 16.34 -11.75 -3.92
N GLY A 199 16.63 -13.05 -3.96
CA GLY A 199 15.68 -14.09 -3.54
C GLY A 199 15.24 -13.96 -2.07
N ALA A 200 16.16 -13.58 -1.18
CA ALA A 200 15.82 -13.36 0.23
C ALA A 200 14.90 -12.13 0.40
N LEU A 201 15.11 -11.07 -0.38
CA LEU A 201 14.23 -9.91 -0.38
C LEU A 201 12.85 -10.21 -0.94
N ARG A 202 12.75 -11.04 -1.99
CA ARG A 202 11.47 -11.48 -2.53
C ARG A 202 10.65 -12.22 -1.47
N THR A 203 11.28 -13.12 -0.73
CA THR A 203 10.64 -13.86 0.37
C THR A 203 10.28 -12.95 1.54
N ALA A 204 11.08 -11.91 1.81
CA ALA A 204 10.82 -10.93 2.86
C ALA A 204 9.79 -9.84 2.46
N ALA A 205 9.35 -9.81 1.20
CA ALA A 205 8.41 -8.81 0.74
C ALA A 205 7.06 -8.95 1.45
N ILE A 206 6.52 -7.82 1.89
CA ILE A 206 5.20 -7.74 2.49
C ILE A 206 4.21 -7.56 1.34
N ALA A 207 3.54 -8.65 0.98
CA ALA A 207 2.66 -8.72 -0.18
C ALA A 207 1.25 -9.13 0.24
N GLY A 208 0.23 -8.40 -0.17
CA GLY A 208 -1.15 -8.76 0.13
C GLY A 208 -2.20 -7.72 -0.23
N PHE A 209 -3.40 -7.93 0.29
CA PHE A 209 -4.60 -7.18 -0.04
C PHE A 209 -5.31 -6.69 1.22
N ASN A 210 -6.02 -5.57 1.10
CA ASN A 210 -6.97 -5.15 2.12
C ASN A 210 -8.38 -5.59 1.74
N VAL A 211 -9.14 -6.14 2.70
CA VAL A 211 -10.55 -6.47 2.57
C VAL A 211 -11.34 -5.72 3.65
N PRO A 212 -12.20 -4.75 3.30
CA PRO A 212 -12.39 -4.20 1.95
C PRO A 212 -11.19 -3.32 1.52
N PRO A 213 -11.00 -3.13 0.20
CA PRO A 213 -9.96 -2.26 -0.34
C PRO A 213 -10.36 -0.77 -0.26
N SER A 214 -9.38 0.12 -0.40
CA SER A 214 -9.61 1.57 -0.52
C SER A 214 -9.95 2.03 -1.94
N GLN A 215 -9.62 1.22 -2.94
CA GLN A 215 -9.94 1.40 -4.35
C GLN A 215 -10.58 0.11 -4.86
N PHE A 216 -11.73 0.19 -5.53
CA PHE A 216 -12.50 -0.95 -6.03
C PHE A 216 -11.93 -1.47 -7.35
N GLN A 217 -10.61 -1.64 -7.39
CA GLN A 217 -9.88 -2.33 -8.44
C GLN A 217 -8.73 -3.04 -7.72
N LEU A 218 -8.60 -4.33 -7.96
CA LEU A 218 -7.66 -5.20 -7.29
C LEU A 218 -6.26 -4.60 -7.42
N HIS A 219 -5.59 -4.48 -6.29
CA HIS A 219 -4.23 -3.99 -6.23
C HIS A 219 -3.46 -4.82 -5.22
N LEU A 220 -2.42 -5.48 -5.72
CA LEU A 220 -1.42 -6.09 -4.87
C LEU A 220 -0.55 -4.96 -4.31
N GLN A 221 -0.61 -4.76 -2.99
CA GLN A 221 0.39 -3.96 -2.29
C GLN A 221 1.64 -4.83 -2.16
N TYR A 222 2.74 -4.39 -2.79
CA TYR A 222 4.02 -5.10 -2.77
C TYR A 222 5.08 -4.20 -2.16
N MET A 223 5.44 -4.49 -0.91
CA MET A 223 6.31 -3.65 -0.09
C MET A 223 7.59 -4.40 0.26
N VAL A 224 8.73 -3.91 -0.22
CA VAL A 224 10.04 -4.48 0.13
C VAL A 224 10.57 -3.76 1.38
N PRO A 225 10.90 -4.48 2.47
CA PRO A 225 11.44 -3.89 3.69
C PRO A 225 12.75 -3.12 3.45
N PRO A 226 13.15 -2.21 4.37
CA PRO A 226 12.53 -1.94 5.67
C PRO A 226 11.33 -0.97 5.60
N LEU A 227 10.47 -1.05 6.61
CA LEU A 227 9.51 0.02 6.93
C LEU A 227 10.24 1.26 7.41
N LEU A 228 9.67 2.44 7.11
CA LEU A 228 10.06 3.67 7.79
C LEU A 228 9.83 3.52 9.31
N PRO A 229 10.65 4.15 10.16
CA PRO A 229 10.59 3.93 11.60
C PRO A 229 9.23 4.24 12.24
N GLN A 230 8.57 5.34 11.86
CA GLN A 230 7.21 5.64 12.33
C GLN A 230 6.19 4.59 11.84
N GLN A 231 6.34 4.06 10.62
CA GLN A 231 5.46 3.01 10.10
C GLN A 231 5.70 1.68 10.82
N LEU A 232 6.94 1.36 11.21
CA LEU A 232 7.24 0.22 12.07
C LEU A 232 6.56 0.34 13.44
N GLN A 233 6.55 1.54 14.03
CA GLN A 233 5.84 1.78 15.29
C GLN A 233 4.33 1.55 15.13
N MET A 234 3.73 2.04 14.05
CA MET A 234 2.32 1.78 13.72
C MET A 234 2.03 0.28 13.53
N TYR A 235 2.94 -0.44 12.87
CA TYR A 235 2.87 -1.89 12.74
C TYR A 235 2.88 -2.56 14.11
N ARG A 236 3.83 -2.22 15.00
CA ARG A 236 3.90 -2.79 16.36
C ARG A 236 2.66 -2.49 17.21
N ALA A 237 1.99 -1.37 16.95
CA ALA A 237 0.73 -1.00 17.58
C ALA A 237 -0.51 -1.71 16.98
N GLY A 238 -0.34 -2.58 15.97
CA GLY A 238 -1.44 -3.29 15.29
C GLY A 238 -2.22 -2.45 14.28
N ASN A 239 -1.74 -1.25 13.94
CA ASN A 239 -2.40 -0.34 13.01
C ASN A 239 -2.12 -0.68 11.53
N HIS A 240 -1.06 -1.44 11.26
CA HIS A 240 -0.78 -1.99 9.94
C HIS A 240 -1.05 -3.48 9.91
N TYR A 241 -1.42 -3.98 8.73
CA TYR A 241 -1.67 -5.39 8.48
C TYR A 241 -2.66 -6.04 9.46
N THR A 242 -3.67 -5.29 9.89
CA THR A 242 -4.65 -5.72 10.88
C THR A 242 -5.28 -7.06 10.49
N LYS A 243 -5.33 -8.00 11.45
CA LYS A 243 -5.94 -9.32 11.29
C LYS A 243 -7.39 -9.19 10.79
N GLU A 244 -7.82 -10.13 9.96
CA GLU A 244 -9.12 -10.16 9.26
C GLU A 244 -9.35 -9.02 8.25
N ARG A 245 -8.42 -8.06 8.14
CA ARG A 245 -8.46 -6.99 7.14
C ARG A 245 -7.34 -7.14 6.11
N PHE A 246 -6.15 -7.52 6.53
CA PHE A 246 -5.02 -7.78 5.64
C PHE A 246 -4.95 -9.26 5.28
N PHE A 247 -4.92 -9.55 4.00
CA PHE A 247 -4.87 -10.89 3.44
C PHE A 247 -3.52 -11.08 2.74
N PRO A 248 -2.57 -11.82 3.36
CA PRO A 248 -1.27 -12.10 2.76
C PRO A 248 -1.43 -12.78 1.40
N LEU A 249 -0.59 -12.42 0.43
CA LEU A 249 -0.64 -12.98 -0.93
C LEU A 249 -0.56 -14.52 -0.92
N ALA A 250 0.33 -15.09 -0.10
CA ALA A 250 0.49 -16.53 0.03
C ALA A 250 -0.82 -17.24 0.45
N TYR A 251 -1.51 -16.70 1.46
CA TYR A 251 -2.82 -17.23 1.89
C TYR A 251 -3.85 -17.23 0.75
N VAL A 252 -3.95 -16.11 0.03
CA VAL A 252 -4.93 -15.99 -1.06
C VAL A 252 -4.60 -16.95 -2.20
N LEU A 253 -3.33 -17.09 -2.57
CA LEU A 253 -2.89 -18.07 -3.58
C LEU A 253 -3.19 -19.50 -3.16
N ASP A 254 -2.82 -19.90 -1.94
CA ASP A 254 -3.06 -21.26 -1.42
C ASP A 254 -4.55 -21.60 -1.42
N ALA A 255 -5.40 -20.64 -1.01
CA ALA A 255 -6.85 -20.81 -1.00
C ALA A 255 -7.44 -20.93 -2.40
N LEU A 256 -7.02 -20.08 -3.35
CA LEU A 256 -7.49 -20.13 -4.74
C LEU A 256 -7.04 -21.41 -5.44
N ASP A 257 -5.80 -21.84 -5.22
CA ASP A 257 -5.26 -23.08 -5.78
C ASP A 257 -6.00 -24.31 -5.23
N ALA A 258 -6.27 -24.34 -3.93
CA ALA A 258 -7.01 -25.43 -3.30
C ALA A 258 -8.45 -25.54 -3.84
N LEU A 259 -9.14 -24.40 -4.04
CA LEU A 259 -10.47 -24.39 -4.67
C LEU A 259 -10.40 -24.81 -6.15
N ALA A 260 -9.43 -24.29 -6.90
CA ALA A 260 -9.25 -24.64 -8.31
C ALA A 260 -8.98 -26.14 -8.49
N ALA A 261 -8.18 -26.75 -7.61
CA ALA A 261 -7.91 -28.20 -7.62
C ALA A 261 -9.18 -29.04 -7.35
N LYS A 262 -10.16 -28.49 -6.64
CA LYS A 262 -11.47 -29.13 -6.39
C LYS A 262 -12.52 -28.81 -7.45
N GLY A 263 -12.26 -27.86 -8.35
CA GLY A 263 -13.26 -27.33 -9.28
C GLY A 263 -14.39 -26.56 -8.57
N GLU A 264 -14.11 -26.01 -7.38
CA GLU A 264 -15.06 -25.23 -6.59
C GLU A 264 -14.86 -23.72 -6.79
N ALA A 265 -15.92 -22.95 -6.58
CA ALA A 265 -15.90 -21.49 -6.60
C ALA A 265 -16.96 -20.95 -5.61
N PHE A 266 -16.80 -19.70 -5.20
CA PHE A 266 -17.76 -18.99 -4.35
C PHE A 266 -18.50 -17.96 -5.19
N GLU A 267 -19.71 -18.29 -5.67
CA GLU A 267 -20.49 -17.42 -6.55
C GLU A 267 -20.83 -16.06 -5.90
N ASP A 268 -20.98 -16.05 -4.57
CA ASP A 268 -21.35 -14.93 -3.72
C ASP A 268 -20.16 -14.14 -3.13
N ALA A 269 -18.92 -14.43 -3.57
CA ALA A 269 -17.72 -13.91 -2.89
C ALA A 269 -17.57 -12.38 -2.91
N ASP A 270 -18.20 -11.68 -3.86
CA ASP A 270 -18.19 -10.21 -3.90
C ASP A 270 -18.83 -9.58 -2.65
N GLY A 271 -19.69 -10.33 -1.95
CA GLY A 271 -20.36 -9.89 -0.73
C GLY A 271 -19.62 -10.23 0.57
N PHE A 272 -18.51 -10.96 0.52
CA PHE A 272 -17.80 -11.39 1.73
C PHE A 272 -17.04 -10.22 2.37
N ASP A 273 -17.16 -10.12 3.70
CA ASP A 273 -16.17 -9.43 4.51
C ASP A 273 -15.00 -10.38 4.83
N GLY A 274 -14.01 -9.85 5.57
CA GLY A 274 -12.83 -10.63 5.94
C GLY A 274 -13.16 -11.90 6.72
N PRO A 275 -13.89 -11.81 7.85
CA PRO A 275 -14.29 -12.99 8.64
C PRO A 275 -15.06 -14.03 7.84
N THR A 276 -16.01 -13.61 7.00
CA THR A 276 -16.79 -14.53 6.16
C THR A 276 -15.89 -15.25 5.15
N LEU A 277 -14.96 -14.52 4.50
CA LEU A 277 -14.02 -15.15 3.57
C LEU A 277 -13.17 -16.21 4.28
N ILE A 278 -12.65 -15.90 5.46
CA ILE A 278 -11.81 -16.81 6.26
C ILE A 278 -12.57 -18.10 6.59
N GLU A 279 -13.80 -17.98 7.11
CA GLU A 279 -14.65 -19.13 7.45
C GLU A 279 -14.93 -20.00 6.22
N ARG A 280 -15.34 -19.38 5.10
CA ARG A 280 -15.68 -20.09 3.86
C ARG A 280 -14.47 -20.81 3.27
N VAL A 281 -13.30 -20.17 3.25
CA VAL A 281 -12.05 -20.79 2.79
C VAL A 281 -11.64 -21.95 3.68
N ALA A 282 -11.66 -21.78 5.01
CA ALA A 282 -11.27 -22.83 5.94
C ALA A 282 -12.19 -24.06 5.80
N ALA A 283 -13.51 -23.85 5.72
CA ALA A 283 -14.48 -24.92 5.54
C ALA A 283 -14.31 -25.66 4.20
N ALA A 284 -14.07 -24.93 3.11
CA ALA A 284 -13.95 -25.52 1.78
C ALA A 284 -12.58 -26.18 1.54
N THR A 285 -11.49 -25.63 2.07
CA THR A 285 -10.12 -26.00 1.66
C THR A 285 -9.23 -26.50 2.79
N GLY A 286 -9.52 -26.15 4.04
CA GLY A 286 -8.63 -26.36 5.19
C GLY A 286 -7.45 -25.39 5.25
N VAL A 287 -7.35 -24.40 4.36
CA VAL A 287 -6.30 -23.37 4.41
C VAL A 287 -6.51 -22.45 5.61
N ASP A 288 -5.49 -22.36 6.47
CA ASP A 288 -5.53 -21.65 7.75
C ASP A 288 -5.07 -20.19 7.60
N TYR A 289 -6.01 -19.26 7.73
CA TYR A 289 -5.73 -17.83 7.70
C TYR A 289 -4.88 -17.36 8.89
N ASP A 290 -5.14 -17.87 10.09
CA ASP A 290 -4.48 -17.42 11.31
C ASP A 290 -3.00 -17.78 11.28
N ALA A 291 -2.68 -18.99 10.81
CA ALA A 291 -1.30 -19.42 10.58
C ALA A 291 -0.60 -18.54 9.54
N ALA A 292 -1.23 -18.32 8.39
CA ALA A 292 -0.64 -17.53 7.30
C ALA A 292 -0.45 -16.05 7.68
N TRP A 293 -1.43 -15.45 8.36
CA TRP A 293 -1.33 -14.08 8.87
C TRP A 293 -0.24 -13.97 9.93
N THR A 294 -0.18 -14.90 10.89
CA THR A 294 0.85 -14.88 11.94
C THR A 294 2.26 -14.98 11.36
N ALA A 295 2.46 -15.86 10.38
CA ALA A 295 3.74 -16.00 9.68
C ALA A 295 4.10 -14.70 8.93
N ALA A 296 3.17 -14.16 8.13
CA ALA A 296 3.40 -12.93 7.38
C ALA A 296 3.65 -11.72 8.30
N TYR A 297 2.91 -11.59 9.40
CA TYR A 297 3.06 -10.53 10.38
C TYR A 297 4.43 -10.65 11.07
N GLY A 298 4.79 -11.82 11.58
CA GLY A 298 6.11 -12.06 12.19
C GLY A 298 7.29 -11.73 11.26
N ALA A 299 7.19 -12.15 9.99
CA ALA A 299 8.21 -11.90 8.97
C ALA A 299 8.50 -10.40 8.75
N VAL A 300 7.53 -9.50 8.98
CA VAL A 300 7.74 -8.04 8.91
C VAL A 300 8.78 -7.61 9.95
N GLN A 301 8.64 -8.05 11.19
CA GLN A 301 9.56 -7.68 12.28
C GLN A 301 10.95 -8.29 12.06
N GLU A 302 11.01 -9.56 11.65
CA GLU A 302 12.28 -10.25 11.35
C GLU A 302 13.03 -9.54 10.22
N SER A 303 12.32 -9.21 9.13
CA SER A 303 12.89 -8.50 7.99
C SER A 303 13.35 -7.10 8.38
N GLN A 304 12.59 -6.39 9.22
CA GLN A 304 13.01 -5.10 9.73
C GLN A 304 14.31 -5.20 10.53
N ASP A 305 14.40 -6.15 11.46
CA ASP A 305 15.58 -6.32 12.32
C ASP A 305 16.82 -6.72 11.50
N ALA A 306 16.63 -7.48 10.43
CA ALA A 306 17.70 -7.90 9.52
C ALA A 306 18.15 -6.80 8.56
N LEU A 307 17.23 -5.97 8.05
CA LEU A 307 17.47 -5.11 6.88
C LEU A 307 17.50 -3.62 7.18
N ALA A 308 16.94 -3.15 8.30
CA ALA A 308 16.88 -1.73 8.60
C ALA A 308 18.27 -1.14 8.85
N SER A 309 18.59 -0.06 8.13
CA SER A 309 19.87 0.64 8.24
C SER A 309 19.72 2.16 8.30
N TRP A 310 18.67 2.62 8.98
CA TRP A 310 18.31 4.04 9.05
C TRP A 310 19.39 4.89 9.76
N ASP A 311 19.78 6.00 9.13
CA ASP A 311 20.59 7.03 9.77
C ASP A 311 19.64 8.00 10.49
N PRO A 312 19.81 8.30 11.78
CA PRO A 312 18.99 9.28 12.48
C PRO A 312 18.88 10.63 11.76
N THR A 313 19.94 11.04 11.07
CA THR A 313 19.97 12.30 10.31
C THR A 313 19.07 12.31 9.07
N ASP A 314 18.54 11.16 8.66
CA ASP A 314 17.52 11.06 7.62
C ASP A 314 16.16 11.62 8.08
N PHE A 315 16.01 11.87 9.37
CA PHE A 315 14.77 12.30 9.99
C PHE A 315 14.97 13.64 10.73
N ARG A 316 13.86 14.33 11.01
CA ARG A 316 13.86 15.61 11.74
C ARG A 316 13.47 15.44 13.21
N TYR A 317 12.70 14.42 13.52
CA TYR A 317 12.03 14.27 14.81
C TYR A 317 12.18 12.87 15.40
N VAL A 318 11.92 12.77 16.70
CA VAL A 318 11.63 11.51 17.40
C VAL A 318 10.24 11.62 18.02
N VAL A 319 9.39 10.61 17.80
CA VAL A 319 8.04 10.52 18.34
C VAL A 319 8.00 9.46 19.44
N GLY A 320 7.52 9.82 20.63
CA GLY A 320 7.42 8.91 21.77
C GLY A 320 6.25 7.94 21.69
N ASP A 321 6.41 6.76 22.31
CA ASP A 321 5.38 5.70 22.33
C ASP A 321 4.09 6.08 23.07
N ALA A 322 4.16 6.93 24.11
CA ALA A 322 3.04 7.12 25.06
C ALA A 322 2.07 8.25 24.70
N SER A 323 2.46 9.20 23.86
CA SER A 323 1.71 10.45 23.63
C SER A 323 1.44 10.74 22.15
N GLY A 324 2.15 10.09 21.22
CA GLY A 324 2.18 10.53 19.82
C GLY A 324 2.71 11.97 19.65
N ALA A 325 3.33 12.53 20.69
CA ALA A 325 3.94 13.84 20.65
C ALA A 325 5.38 13.74 20.14
N VAL A 326 5.83 14.81 19.50
CA VAL A 326 7.24 15.00 19.17
C VAL A 326 7.99 15.19 20.48
N ASP A 327 8.93 14.28 20.77
CA ASP A 327 9.71 14.31 22.01
C ASP A 327 11.05 15.02 21.80
N SER A 328 11.59 15.03 20.58
CA SER A 328 12.90 15.65 20.29
C SER A 328 13.08 16.01 18.82
N THR A 329 14.05 16.89 18.56
CA THR A 329 14.57 17.19 17.22
C THR A 329 15.95 16.54 17.03
N ILE A 330 16.27 16.18 15.79
CA ILE A 330 17.56 15.58 15.43
C ILE A 330 18.42 16.65 14.77
N SER A 331 19.57 16.94 15.40
CA SER A 331 20.57 17.86 14.85
C SER A 331 21.25 17.29 13.60
N GLU A 332 21.90 18.14 12.81
CA GLU A 332 22.59 17.72 11.58
C GLU A 332 23.74 16.71 11.83
N SER A 333 24.30 16.69 13.03
CA SER A 333 25.34 15.74 13.45
C SER A 333 24.76 14.41 13.97
N GLY A 334 23.44 14.21 13.91
CA GLY A 334 22.78 12.98 14.37
C GLY A 334 22.69 12.84 15.89
N VAL A 335 23.12 13.87 16.62
CA VAL A 335 22.96 13.91 18.07
C VAL A 335 21.52 14.34 18.37
N VAL A 336 20.81 13.50 19.12
CA VAL A 336 19.53 13.89 19.72
C VAL A 336 19.87 14.95 20.77
N ALA A 337 19.60 16.21 20.46
CA ALA A 337 19.77 17.28 21.45
C ALA A 337 18.82 16.99 22.61
N ASP A 338 19.29 17.20 23.85
CA ASP A 338 18.58 16.90 25.09
C ASP A 338 17.08 17.20 24.99
N PHE A 339 16.28 16.28 25.58
CA PHE A 339 14.81 16.15 25.53
C PHE A 339 13.98 17.36 26.00
N LYS A 340 14.60 18.52 26.19
CA LYS A 340 13.91 19.79 26.34
C LYS A 340 13.80 20.41 24.95
N LEU A 341 12.68 20.16 24.28
CA LEU A 341 12.29 20.96 23.12
C LEU A 341 12.56 22.43 23.46
N THR A 342 13.51 23.04 22.74
CA THR A 342 13.80 24.45 22.89
C THR A 342 12.51 25.23 22.67
N GLU A 343 12.27 26.20 23.55
CA GLU A 343 11.09 27.07 23.47
C GLU A 343 11.01 27.68 22.04
N GLY A 344 9.85 27.55 21.38
CA GLY A 344 9.64 28.04 20.02
C GLY A 344 9.78 27.02 18.87
N VAL A 345 10.08 25.74 19.15
CA VAL A 345 10.05 24.69 18.11
C VAL A 345 8.60 24.24 17.85
N GLU A 346 8.15 24.33 16.59
CA GLU A 346 6.85 23.82 16.14
C GLU A 346 6.73 22.32 16.47
N ARG A 347 5.59 21.94 17.07
CA ARG A 347 5.28 20.55 17.44
C ARG A 347 4.25 19.98 16.47
N PRO A 348 4.65 19.42 15.32
CA PRO A 348 3.71 18.79 14.43
C PRO A 348 3.04 17.60 15.12
N HIS A 349 1.78 17.34 14.79
CA HIS A 349 1.08 16.16 15.28
C HIS A 349 1.70 14.90 14.64
N ALA A 350 1.73 13.75 15.33
CA ALA A 350 2.26 12.51 14.76
C ALA A 350 1.60 12.13 13.42
N GLY A 351 0.31 12.45 13.26
CA GLY A 351 -0.40 12.27 12.00
C GLY A 351 0.22 13.06 10.84
N ASP A 352 0.64 14.31 11.08
CA ASP A 352 1.28 15.16 10.08
C ASP A 352 2.66 14.63 9.71
N LEU A 353 3.40 14.12 10.71
CA LEU A 353 4.70 13.48 10.48
C LEU A 353 4.57 12.20 9.65
N SER A 354 3.56 11.38 9.91
CA SER A 354 3.30 10.15 9.13
C SER A 354 2.98 10.50 7.68
N LEU A 355 2.24 11.58 7.43
CA LEU A 355 1.99 12.07 6.09
C LEU A 355 3.29 12.60 5.43
N ARG A 356 4.09 13.39 6.15
CA ARG A 356 5.39 13.90 5.64
C ARG A 356 6.33 12.75 5.27
N ASP A 357 6.40 11.71 6.09
CA ASP A 357 7.19 10.51 5.83
C ASP A 357 6.78 9.82 4.52
N LYS A 358 5.47 9.65 4.31
CA LYS A 358 4.95 9.09 3.06
C LYS A 358 5.25 9.99 1.86
N MET A 359 5.12 11.31 2.02
CA MET A 359 5.43 12.28 0.96
C MET A 359 6.92 12.37 0.64
N ALA A 360 7.80 12.09 1.60
CA ALA A 360 9.24 12.00 1.34
C ALA A 360 9.59 10.80 0.45
N LEU A 361 8.81 9.71 0.53
CA LEU A 361 8.95 8.52 -0.31
C LEU A 361 8.18 8.60 -1.63
N ALA A 362 7.07 9.35 -1.65
CA ALA A 362 6.19 9.40 -2.80
C ALA A 362 6.91 10.04 -3.99
N ASN A 363 7.03 9.27 -5.08
CA ASN A 363 7.44 9.79 -6.38
C ASN A 363 6.24 10.30 -7.20
N TYR A 364 5.03 10.28 -6.61
CA TYR A 364 3.72 10.40 -7.27
C TYR A 364 3.53 11.69 -8.09
N ASP A 365 4.25 12.78 -7.80
CA ASP A 365 4.06 14.07 -8.48
C ASP A 365 5.25 14.56 -9.31
N ARG A 366 6.39 13.86 -9.29
CA ARG A 366 7.63 14.41 -9.86
C ARG A 366 7.72 14.23 -11.37
N ASP A 367 7.15 13.15 -11.91
CA ASP A 367 7.24 12.81 -13.34
C ASP A 367 6.08 11.91 -13.82
N GLY A 368 4.88 12.13 -13.29
CA GLY A 368 3.77 11.22 -13.56
C GLY A 368 3.35 11.15 -15.04
N VAL A 369 3.02 9.95 -15.51
CA VAL A 369 2.56 9.65 -16.89
C VAL A 369 1.17 9.02 -16.89
N TYR A 370 0.53 8.92 -18.06
CA TYR A 370 -0.70 8.15 -18.25
C TYR A 370 -0.40 6.76 -18.86
N SER A 371 -1.32 5.82 -18.69
CA SER A 371 -1.27 4.51 -19.36
C SER A 371 -1.26 4.70 -20.89
N ARG A 372 -0.36 4.00 -21.60
CA ARG A 372 -0.34 3.85 -23.07
C ARG A 372 -1.42 2.92 -23.59
N PHE A 373 -2.00 2.10 -22.72
CA PHE A 373 -3.03 1.13 -23.10
C PHE A 373 -4.37 1.46 -22.42
N PRO A 374 -4.96 2.65 -22.67
CA PRO A 374 -6.27 2.98 -22.12
C PRO A 374 -7.31 1.97 -22.61
N LYS A 375 -8.20 1.57 -21.70
CA LYS A 375 -9.18 0.52 -21.94
C LYS A 375 -10.53 1.08 -22.33
N ALA A 376 -11.24 0.34 -23.16
CA ALA A 376 -12.66 0.59 -23.37
C ALA A 376 -13.42 0.30 -22.07
N ALA A 377 -14.43 1.13 -21.79
CA ALA A 377 -15.31 0.97 -20.65
C ALA A 377 -16.61 0.26 -21.08
N PRO A 378 -17.18 -0.62 -20.22
CA PRO A 378 -16.62 -1.14 -18.97
C PRO A 378 -15.56 -2.24 -19.23
N LEU A 379 -14.68 -2.47 -18.24
CA LEU A 379 -13.80 -3.65 -18.25
C LEU A 379 -14.64 -4.92 -18.01
N PRO A 380 -14.28 -6.07 -18.63
CA PRO A 380 -14.91 -7.33 -18.31
C PRO A 380 -14.54 -7.76 -16.88
N THR A 381 -15.45 -8.43 -16.19
CA THR A 381 -15.24 -8.99 -14.86
C THR A 381 -14.42 -10.28 -14.93
N ILE A 382 -14.00 -10.80 -13.77
CA ILE A 382 -13.22 -12.04 -13.69
C ILE A 382 -13.97 -13.30 -14.13
N VAL A 383 -15.30 -13.27 -14.12
CA VAL A 383 -16.14 -14.41 -14.56
C VAL A 383 -16.55 -14.30 -16.03
N ASP A 384 -16.29 -13.16 -16.67
CA ASP A 384 -16.53 -13.02 -18.10
C ASP A 384 -15.46 -13.80 -18.88
N PRO A 385 -15.81 -14.39 -20.04
CA PRO A 385 -14.90 -15.21 -20.85
C PRO A 385 -13.63 -14.48 -21.32
#